data_AF-A0A4Q4N733-F1
#
_entry.id   AF-A0A4Q4N733-F1
#
_cell.length_a   1.000
_cell.length_b   1.000
_cell.length_c   1.000
_cell.angle_alpha   90.00
_cell.angle_beta   90.00
_cell.angle_gamma   90.00
#
_symmetry.space_group_name_H-M   'P 1'
#
loop_
_entity.id
_entity.type
_entity.pdbx_description
1 polymer ?
#
loop_
_entity_poly.entity_id
_entity_poly.type
_entity_poly.pdbx_seq_one_letter_code
_entity_poly.pdbx_strand_id
1 'polypeptide(L)'
;MVVPDPGVDFFVSFNDLNPNAQKQCIYFVKADRSDRRCRWDCSESDNRRAIELHPIIAQNESEDKLVDHIRDYIQSNCCSRAKHRDVILSSPLLIPLVERWLDEIQVKKDLGRTSRPSADSSAPTTPKRTSRSSSSVPSSCNTSPSSATSRATTVETPLSSPSHTPFARSEWPIISPNSSRLEASSAPLLCVSPMIIPDNAPFEAEPLGTNNRYYFRSRAVSDSLTQLSKRVELSISAEFTPHIHDPTPEDTVAWKICEDLNVRNPKRDLETGMVYMYSRRSSPGYVKIGWTARSVDERLAQWSECGYTPIELFRATGVPYAQRVETLTHYELIKEWRREQPCKGCLKNKGKSVRHQEWFEVNQNRAIQILSTWVELFKKANPYELSGSLKSDWREVVNGMKKNNETVTSKKLLEHYEATVAKASVRIKETVKAEGVMFVKERSDAKQRADANEEMVKNERMVIEKEIVVKEEEITAELSTQ
;
A
#
# COMPACT_ATOMS: atom_id res chain seq x y z
N MET A 1 -16.57 17.36 -2.56
CA MET A 1 -15.32 18.00 -2.07
C MET A 1 -15.17 17.58 -0.63
N VAL A 2 -13.96 17.18 -0.23
CA VAL A 2 -13.65 16.91 1.17
C VAL A 2 -13.42 18.26 1.84
N VAL A 3 -14.09 18.51 2.96
CA VAL A 3 -13.85 19.72 3.76
C VAL A 3 -12.48 19.55 4.43
N PRO A 4 -11.56 20.53 4.33
CA PRO A 4 -10.30 20.48 5.06
C PRO A 4 -10.61 20.61 6.55
N ASP A 5 -10.15 19.63 7.34
CA ASP A 5 -10.30 19.55 8.81
C ASP A 5 -11.77 19.51 9.32
N PRO A 6 -12.53 18.44 8.98
CA PRO A 6 -13.92 18.32 9.43
C PRO A 6 -13.99 17.98 10.92
N GLY A 7 -14.62 18.81 11.75
CA GLY A 7 -14.90 18.46 13.15
C GLY A 7 -15.77 17.18 13.29
N VAL A 8 -15.90 16.66 14.51
CA VAL A 8 -16.71 15.44 14.77
C VAL A 8 -18.18 15.60 14.34
N ASP A 9 -18.70 16.82 14.29
CA ASP A 9 -20.08 17.10 13.88
C ASP A 9 -20.35 16.82 12.39
N PHE A 10 -19.31 16.60 11.59
CA PHE A 10 -19.43 16.16 10.20
C PHE A 10 -19.73 14.67 10.05
N PHE A 11 -19.93 13.96 11.15
CA PHE A 11 -20.22 12.52 11.15
C PHE A 11 -21.58 12.23 11.80
N VAL A 12 -22.31 11.28 11.22
CA VAL A 12 -23.60 10.79 11.75
C VAL A 12 -23.44 10.30 13.20
N SER A 13 -24.44 10.52 14.04
CA SER A 13 -24.49 9.90 15.37
C SER A 13 -24.51 8.37 15.25
N PHE A 14 -23.89 7.68 16.20
CA PHE A 14 -23.99 6.22 16.30
C PHE A 14 -25.46 5.77 16.35
N ASN A 15 -26.31 6.51 17.07
CA ASN A 15 -27.72 6.14 17.27
C ASN A 15 -28.59 6.28 16.01
N ASP A 16 -28.20 7.15 15.07
CA ASP A 16 -28.91 7.37 13.80
C ASP A 16 -28.37 6.46 12.68
N LEU A 17 -27.29 5.73 12.94
CA LEU A 17 -26.63 4.88 11.98
C LEU A 17 -27.16 3.44 12.05
N ASN A 18 -27.96 3.03 11.06
CA ASN A 18 -28.36 1.63 10.90
C ASN A 18 -27.75 1.00 9.63
N PRO A 19 -26.66 0.23 9.74
CA PRO A 19 -25.95 -0.34 8.57
C PRO A 19 -26.78 -1.42 7.83
N ASN A 20 -27.85 -1.95 8.43
CA ASN A 20 -28.78 -2.84 7.73
C ASN A 20 -29.73 -2.08 6.81
N ALA A 21 -30.08 -0.85 7.17
CA ALA A 21 -31.03 -0.04 6.40
C ALA A 21 -30.33 0.86 5.36
N GLN A 22 -29.07 1.24 5.60
CA GLN A 22 -28.34 2.18 4.73
C GLN A 22 -26.87 1.77 4.55
N LYS A 23 -26.41 1.82 3.30
CA LYS A 23 -25.00 1.56 2.92
C LYS A 23 -24.20 2.85 2.73
N GLN A 24 -24.80 3.98 3.05
CA GLN A 24 -24.28 5.31 2.77
C GLN A 24 -23.17 5.69 3.75
N CYS A 25 -22.11 6.31 3.25
CA CYS A 25 -21.00 6.77 4.07
C CYS A 25 -21.42 7.78 5.17
N ILE A 26 -20.82 7.65 6.36
CA ILE A 26 -21.09 8.47 7.56
C ILE A 26 -20.69 9.96 7.46
N TYR A 27 -20.05 10.39 6.38
CA TYR A 27 -19.49 11.73 6.24
C TYR A 27 -20.54 12.71 5.66
N PHE A 28 -20.77 13.87 6.30
CA PHE A 28 -21.63 14.94 5.79
C PHE A 28 -20.90 15.82 4.76
N VAL A 29 -21.56 16.14 3.63
CA VAL A 29 -20.89 16.74 2.45
C VAL A 29 -20.64 18.25 2.60
N LYS A 30 -21.33 18.95 3.51
CA LYS A 30 -21.16 20.39 3.75
C LYS A 30 -21.67 20.80 5.14
N ALA A 31 -21.09 21.87 5.70
CA ALA A 31 -21.58 22.50 6.93
C ALA A 31 -22.95 23.19 6.77
N ASP A 32 -23.30 23.64 5.55
CA ASP A 32 -24.56 24.35 5.27
C ASP A 32 -25.79 23.43 5.20
N ARG A 33 -25.57 22.11 5.13
CA ARG A 33 -26.62 21.08 5.03
C ARG A 33 -26.18 19.83 5.79
N SER A 34 -26.34 19.89 7.11
CA SER A 34 -26.04 18.79 8.04
C SER A 34 -26.89 17.52 7.80
N ASP A 35 -27.92 17.58 6.96
CA ASP A 35 -28.77 16.45 6.59
C ASP A 35 -28.19 15.61 5.43
N ARG A 36 -27.23 16.15 4.66
CA ARG A 36 -26.74 15.49 3.44
C ARG A 36 -25.43 14.75 3.64
N ARG A 37 -25.53 13.42 3.68
CA ARG A 37 -24.39 12.50 3.68
C ARG A 37 -23.77 12.32 2.30
N CYS A 38 -22.53 11.84 2.33
CA CYS A 38 -21.78 11.41 1.16
C CYS A 38 -22.60 10.43 0.33
N ARG A 39 -22.75 10.68 -0.98
CA ARG A 39 -23.55 9.82 -1.87
C ARG A 39 -22.90 8.47 -2.22
N TRP A 40 -21.63 8.30 -1.87
CA TRP A 40 -20.93 7.06 -2.15
C TRP A 40 -21.24 6.01 -1.09
N ASP A 41 -21.62 4.83 -1.56
CA ASP A 41 -21.79 3.65 -0.72
C ASP A 41 -20.43 3.12 -0.25
N CYS A 42 -20.44 2.52 0.93
CA CYS A 42 -19.34 1.69 1.42
C CYS A 42 -19.24 0.41 0.58
N SER A 43 -18.06 -0.22 0.56
CA SER A 43 -17.94 -1.50 -0.15
C SER A 43 -18.80 -2.57 0.52
N GLU A 44 -19.16 -3.62 -0.21
CA GLU A 44 -20.01 -4.68 0.32
C GLU A 44 -19.35 -5.44 1.49
N SER A 45 -18.03 -5.64 1.45
CA SER A 45 -17.28 -6.23 2.57
C SER A 45 -17.33 -5.33 3.81
N ASP A 46 -17.09 -4.02 3.63
CA ASP A 46 -17.15 -3.07 4.73
C ASP A 46 -18.57 -2.97 5.32
N ASN A 47 -19.59 -2.99 4.47
CA ASN A 47 -20.98 -2.94 4.94
C ASN A 47 -21.36 -4.20 5.73
N ARG A 48 -20.93 -5.39 5.29
CA ARG A 48 -21.12 -6.63 6.07
C ARG A 48 -20.43 -6.53 7.42
N ARG A 49 -19.19 -6.04 7.45
CA ARG A 49 -18.45 -5.83 8.69
C ARG A 49 -19.15 -4.84 9.62
N ALA A 50 -19.68 -3.75 9.09
CA ALA A 50 -20.47 -2.79 9.85
C ALA A 50 -21.73 -3.43 10.47
N ILE A 51 -22.45 -4.25 9.70
CA ILE A 51 -23.63 -4.99 10.19
C ILE A 51 -23.27 -5.93 11.36
N GLU A 52 -22.14 -6.63 11.26
CA GLU A 52 -21.65 -7.52 12.33
C GLU A 52 -21.27 -6.76 13.61
N LEU A 53 -20.58 -5.64 13.47
CA LEU A 53 -20.06 -4.86 14.60
C LEU A 53 -21.15 -4.09 15.36
N HIS A 54 -22.18 -3.59 14.66
CA HIS A 54 -23.23 -2.77 15.26
C HIS A 54 -23.91 -3.42 16.49
N PRO A 55 -24.39 -4.68 16.45
CA PRO A 55 -24.95 -5.34 17.64
C PRO A 55 -23.91 -5.59 18.74
N ILE A 56 -22.65 -5.90 18.38
CA ILE A 56 -21.57 -6.13 19.35
C ILE A 56 -21.32 -4.86 20.17
N ILE A 57 -21.24 -3.71 19.48
CA ILE A 57 -21.06 -2.39 20.10
C ILE A 57 -22.27 -2.03 20.97
N ALA A 58 -23.48 -2.27 20.48
CA ALA A 58 -24.72 -1.99 21.22
C ALA A 58 -24.88 -2.86 22.48
N GLN A 59 -24.34 -4.07 22.50
CA GLN A 59 -24.45 -5.03 23.61
C GLN A 59 -23.39 -4.83 24.71
N ASN A 60 -22.45 -3.90 24.54
CA ASN A 60 -21.43 -3.51 25.53
C ASN A 60 -20.54 -4.68 26.00
N GLU A 61 -19.56 -5.04 25.17
CA GLU A 61 -18.37 -5.76 25.64
C GLU A 61 -17.54 -4.91 26.62
N SER A 62 -16.49 -5.49 27.21
CA SER A 62 -15.48 -4.75 27.99
C SER A 62 -15.02 -3.48 27.25
N GLU A 63 -14.86 -2.37 27.98
CA GLU A 63 -14.53 -1.04 27.43
C GLU A 63 -13.32 -1.07 26.46
N ASP A 64 -12.30 -1.87 26.79
CA ASP A 64 -11.11 -2.07 25.94
C ASP A 64 -11.45 -2.58 24.53
N LYS A 65 -12.30 -3.60 24.42
CA LYS A 65 -12.71 -4.16 23.12
C LYS A 65 -13.69 -3.26 22.38
N LEU A 66 -14.51 -2.53 23.14
CA LEU A 66 -15.53 -1.64 22.58
C LEU A 66 -14.90 -0.54 21.70
N VAL A 67 -13.76 0.00 22.11
CA VAL A 67 -13.05 1.03 21.36
C VAL A 67 -12.56 0.50 20.02
N ASP A 68 -11.92 -0.67 20.03
CA ASP A 68 -11.41 -1.29 18.80
C ASP A 68 -12.56 -1.64 17.85
N HIS A 69 -13.68 -2.12 18.38
CA HIS A 69 -14.90 -2.34 17.60
C HIS A 69 -15.48 -1.04 17.04
N ILE A 70 -15.53 0.05 17.81
CA ILE A 70 -16.00 1.36 17.32
C ILE A 70 -15.07 1.89 16.23
N ARG A 71 -13.75 1.74 16.38
CA ARG A 71 -12.77 2.13 15.36
C ARG A 71 -13.01 1.39 14.05
N ASP A 72 -13.12 0.07 14.11
CA ASP A 72 -13.41 -0.78 12.95
C ASP A 72 -14.78 -0.44 12.33
N TYR A 73 -15.77 -0.13 13.17
CA TYR A 73 -17.10 0.27 12.75
C TYR A 73 -17.09 1.62 12.01
N ILE A 74 -16.34 2.62 12.49
CA ILE A 74 -16.16 3.90 11.78
C ILE A 74 -15.53 3.67 10.40
N GLN A 75 -14.49 2.83 10.31
CA GLN A 75 -13.82 2.51 9.05
C GLN A 75 -14.76 1.83 8.05
N SER A 76 -15.50 0.85 8.55
CA SER A 76 -16.46 0.05 7.79
C SER A 76 -17.65 0.87 7.27
N ASN A 77 -18.03 1.95 7.97
CA ASN A 77 -19.10 2.85 7.53
C ASN A 77 -18.60 4.08 6.74
N CYS A 78 -17.32 4.11 6.36
CA CYS A 78 -16.74 5.23 5.61
C CYS A 78 -16.24 4.81 4.22
N CYS A 79 -16.59 5.56 3.18
CA CYS A 79 -16.25 5.19 1.81
C CYS A 79 -14.77 5.45 1.48
N SER A 80 -14.17 4.52 0.74
CA SER A 80 -12.83 4.65 0.17
C SER A 80 -12.83 5.49 -1.12
N ARG A 81 -13.91 5.44 -1.91
CA ARG A 81 -14.03 6.14 -3.21
C ARG A 81 -13.86 7.65 -3.10
N ALA A 82 -14.47 8.28 -2.10
CA ALA A 82 -14.30 9.71 -1.84
C ALA A 82 -13.10 10.03 -0.93
N LYS A 83 -12.30 9.02 -0.55
CA LYS A 83 -11.18 9.11 0.38
C LYS A 83 -11.57 9.61 1.78
N HIS A 84 -12.85 9.55 2.16
CA HIS A 84 -13.27 9.94 3.51
C HIS A 84 -12.66 9.00 4.56
N ARG A 85 -12.55 7.70 4.27
CA ARG A 85 -11.86 6.75 5.15
C ARG A 85 -10.42 7.18 5.38
N ASP A 86 -9.69 7.50 4.31
CA ASP A 86 -8.30 7.95 4.40
C ASP A 86 -8.15 9.23 5.19
N VAL A 87 -9.12 10.15 5.10
CA VAL A 87 -9.14 11.41 5.84
C VAL A 87 -9.29 11.12 7.33
N ILE A 88 -10.35 10.40 7.73
CA ILE A 88 -10.59 10.03 9.14
C ILE A 88 -9.35 9.37 9.74
N LEU A 89 -8.82 8.34 9.06
CA LEU A 89 -7.69 7.55 9.55
C LEU A 89 -6.37 8.31 9.66
N SER A 90 -6.21 9.38 8.89
CA SER A 90 -4.99 10.20 8.90
C SER A 90 -5.08 11.49 9.68
N SER A 91 -6.30 11.84 10.06
CA SER A 91 -6.60 13.06 10.78
C SER A 91 -6.63 12.73 12.28
N PRO A 92 -6.40 13.73 13.15
CA PRO A 92 -6.64 13.56 14.57
C PRO A 92 -8.13 13.33 14.90
N LEU A 93 -9.03 13.25 13.92
CA LEU A 93 -10.49 13.14 14.12
C LEU A 93 -10.96 11.75 14.53
N LEU A 94 -10.16 10.71 14.30
CA LEU A 94 -10.57 9.37 14.66
C LEU A 94 -10.78 9.24 16.17
N ILE A 95 -9.90 9.83 17.01
CA ILE A 95 -10.05 9.76 18.47
C ILE A 95 -11.32 10.48 18.93
N PRO A 96 -11.50 11.78 18.61
CA PRO A 96 -12.68 12.52 19.06
C PRO A 96 -13.99 11.90 18.55
N LEU A 97 -13.99 11.28 17.35
CA LEU A 97 -15.15 10.60 16.83
C LEU A 97 -15.47 9.30 17.61
N VAL A 98 -14.45 8.51 17.96
CA VAL A 98 -14.60 7.33 18.82
C VAL A 98 -15.13 7.73 20.20
N GLU A 99 -14.55 8.77 20.81
CA GLU A 99 -14.98 9.30 22.11
C GLU A 99 -16.44 9.75 22.07
N ARG A 100 -16.82 10.52 21.05
CA ARG A 100 -18.21 10.96 20.87
C ARG A 100 -19.17 9.77 20.78
N TRP A 101 -18.84 8.74 19.99
CA TRP A 101 -19.71 7.57 19.85
C TRP A 101 -19.77 6.72 21.12
N LEU A 102 -18.67 6.62 21.89
CA LEU A 102 -18.69 6.00 23.22
C LEU A 102 -19.65 6.72 24.16
N ASP A 103 -19.59 8.05 24.20
CA ASP A 103 -20.50 8.87 25.01
C ASP A 103 -21.96 8.65 24.61
N GLU A 104 -22.27 8.65 23.31
CA GLU A 104 -23.62 8.41 22.79
C GLU A 104 -24.17 7.03 23.19
N ILE A 105 -23.32 5.99 23.16
CA ILE A 105 -23.68 4.62 23.58
C ILE A 105 -23.95 4.58 25.09
N GLN A 106 -23.10 5.23 25.89
CA GLN A 106 -23.24 5.25 27.34
C GLN A 106 -24.48 6.04 27.79
N VAL A 107 -24.76 7.19 27.17
CA VAL A 107 -25.97 7.99 27.43
C VAL A 107 -27.23 7.16 27.17
N LYS A 108 -27.29 6.44 26.04
CA LYS A 108 -28.41 5.56 25.72
C LYS A 108 -28.61 4.44 26.75
N LYS A 109 -27.52 3.88 27.27
CA LYS A 109 -27.54 2.87 28.33
C LYS A 109 -28.11 3.41 29.64
N ASP A 110 -27.68 4.59 30.04
CA ASP A 110 -28.15 5.25 31.26
C ASP A 110 -29.66 5.54 31.18
N LEU A 111 -30.14 6.05 30.04
CA LEU A 111 -31.57 6.30 29.79
C LEU A 111 -32.41 5.01 29.81
N GLY A 112 -31.87 3.91 29.29
CA GLY A 112 -32.53 2.60 29.33
C GLY A 112 -32.68 2.04 30.75
N ARG A 113 -31.75 2.38 31.66
CA ARG A 113 -31.80 1.91 33.05
C ARG A 113 -32.86 2.66 33.86
N THR A 114 -33.04 3.97 33.65
CA THR A 114 -34.05 4.78 34.36
C THR A 114 -35.48 4.42 33.97
N SER A 115 -35.68 3.86 32.79
CA SER A 115 -37.01 3.57 32.24
C SER A 115 -37.61 2.24 32.70
N ARG A 116 -36.92 1.43 33.52
CA ARG A 116 -37.54 0.28 34.21
C ARG A 116 -38.12 0.77 35.54
N PRO A 117 -39.45 0.95 35.66
CA PRO A 117 -40.05 1.27 36.95
C PRO A 117 -39.68 0.16 37.92
N SER A 118 -39.11 0.53 39.06
CA SER A 118 -38.94 -0.37 40.20
C SER A 118 -40.32 -0.89 40.59
N ALA A 119 -40.66 -2.11 40.18
CA ALA A 119 -41.90 -2.78 40.54
C ALA A 119 -41.94 -3.17 42.04
N ASP A 120 -40.86 -2.92 42.79
CA ASP A 120 -40.82 -3.12 44.22
C ASP A 120 -41.13 -1.81 44.96
N SER A 121 -42.40 -1.45 44.99
CA SER A 121 -42.94 -0.55 46.01
C SER A 121 -44.22 -1.19 46.58
N SER A 122 -43.99 -2.08 47.54
CA SER A 122 -44.81 -2.35 48.73
C SER A 122 -46.33 -2.26 48.56
N ALA A 123 -46.99 -3.39 48.30
CA ALA A 123 -48.42 -3.55 48.58
C ALA A 123 -48.63 -3.72 50.10
N PRO A 124 -49.61 -3.03 50.73
CA PRO A 124 -49.97 -3.26 52.13
C PRO A 124 -50.78 -4.55 52.28
N THR A 125 -50.40 -5.31 53.30
CA THR A 125 -51.01 -6.55 53.78
C THR A 125 -52.50 -6.36 54.14
N THR A 126 -53.39 -7.24 53.66
CA THR A 126 -54.65 -7.58 54.35
C THR A 126 -55.11 -9.01 54.02
N PRO A 127 -55.87 -9.67 54.91
CA PRO A 127 -55.84 -11.13 55.05
C PRO A 127 -56.97 -11.88 54.33
N LYS A 128 -56.57 -13.04 53.81
CA LYS A 128 -57.20 -14.37 53.96
C LYS A 128 -58.74 -14.45 53.88
N ARG A 129 -59.25 -14.96 52.75
CA ARG A 129 -60.49 -15.75 52.74
C ARG A 129 -60.43 -16.92 51.77
N THR A 130 -60.65 -18.09 52.36
CA THR A 130 -60.71 -19.45 51.84
C THR A 130 -61.93 -19.67 50.95
N SER A 131 -61.82 -20.40 49.83
CA SER A 131 -62.50 -21.70 49.62
C SER A 131 -62.49 -22.20 48.15
N ARG A 132 -62.25 -23.52 48.03
CA ARG A 132 -62.79 -24.50 47.05
C ARG A 132 -62.37 -24.37 45.58
N SER A 133 -61.58 -25.31 45.04
CA SER A 133 -61.89 -26.70 44.63
C SER A 133 -62.60 -26.79 43.27
N SER A 134 -61.89 -27.33 42.27
CA SER A 134 -62.29 -28.32 41.23
C SER A 134 -61.23 -28.29 40.11
N SER A 135 -60.48 -29.37 39.85
CA SER A 135 -60.74 -30.37 38.78
C SER A 135 -60.69 -29.72 37.37
N SER A 136 -59.95 -30.18 36.36
CA SER A 136 -59.30 -31.46 36.08
C SER A 136 -58.54 -31.44 34.71
N VAL A 137 -57.71 -32.48 34.50
CA VAL A 137 -57.22 -33.14 33.26
C VAL A 137 -56.17 -32.46 32.35
N PRO A 138 -55.11 -33.21 31.93
CA PRO A 138 -54.07 -32.75 31.00
C PRO A 138 -54.40 -33.11 29.54
N SER A 139 -53.76 -32.42 28.58
CA SER A 139 -53.78 -32.84 27.17
C SER A 139 -52.44 -32.62 26.48
N SER A 140 -52.24 -33.48 25.48
CA SER A 140 -50.99 -34.04 25.00
C SER A 140 -50.61 -33.50 23.62
N CYS A 141 -49.33 -33.64 23.29
CA CYS A 141 -48.73 -33.86 21.95
C CYS A 141 -49.01 -32.87 20.79
N ASN A 142 -47.95 -32.38 20.13
CA ASN A 142 -47.47 -32.94 18.85
C ASN A 142 -46.43 -32.03 18.15
N THR A 143 -45.28 -32.63 17.85
CA THR A 143 -44.65 -32.81 16.53
C THR A 143 -44.47 -31.62 15.57
N SER A 144 -43.20 -31.42 15.19
CA SER A 144 -42.62 -30.71 14.03
C SER A 144 -43.28 -31.09 12.66
N PRO A 145 -43.03 -30.41 11.52
CA PRO A 145 -41.71 -30.38 10.85
C PRO A 145 -41.37 -29.14 9.99
N SER A 146 -40.11 -29.15 9.55
CA SER A 146 -39.42 -28.33 8.54
C SER A 146 -40.18 -28.08 7.24
N SER A 147 -39.83 -26.99 6.56
CA SER A 147 -39.79 -26.95 5.09
C SER A 147 -38.78 -25.90 4.59
N ALA A 148 -37.82 -26.40 3.82
CA ALA A 148 -36.96 -25.66 2.94
C ALA A 148 -37.73 -25.24 1.68
N THR A 149 -37.44 -24.08 1.10
CA THR A 149 -37.67 -23.87 -0.33
C THR A 149 -36.62 -22.93 -0.89
N SER A 150 -35.81 -23.50 -1.77
CA SER A 150 -34.88 -22.86 -2.67
C SER A 150 -35.62 -21.94 -3.65
N ARG A 151 -35.05 -20.78 -3.97
CA ARG A 151 -35.34 -20.13 -5.26
C ARG A 151 -34.10 -19.48 -5.83
N ALA A 152 -33.59 -20.11 -6.88
CA ALA A 152 -32.67 -19.54 -7.82
C ALA A 152 -33.35 -18.41 -8.58
N THR A 153 -32.65 -17.31 -8.84
CA THR A 153 -33.07 -16.32 -9.82
C THR A 153 -31.85 -15.88 -10.60
N THR A 154 -31.78 -16.40 -11.81
CA THR A 154 -30.97 -15.96 -12.94
C THR A 154 -31.35 -14.51 -13.26
N VAL A 155 -30.38 -13.59 -13.32
CA VAL A 155 -30.58 -12.27 -13.91
C VAL A 155 -29.46 -12.00 -14.89
N GLU A 156 -29.89 -11.78 -16.13
CA GLU A 156 -29.10 -11.56 -17.31
C GLU A 156 -28.37 -10.20 -17.29
N THR A 157 -27.18 -10.22 -17.84
CA THR A 157 -26.31 -9.07 -18.10
C THR A 157 -26.69 -8.42 -19.44
N PRO A 158 -26.91 -7.10 -19.49
CA PRO A 158 -26.81 -6.37 -20.75
C PRO A 158 -25.43 -5.73 -20.90
N LEU A 159 -24.74 -6.12 -21.98
CA LEU A 159 -23.63 -5.37 -22.57
C LEU A 159 -24.09 -3.96 -22.95
N SER A 160 -23.26 -2.97 -22.68
CA SER A 160 -23.25 -1.70 -23.43
C SER A 160 -21.88 -1.03 -23.31
N SER A 161 -21.13 -1.06 -24.41
CA SER A 161 -19.95 -0.23 -24.68
C SER A 161 -20.35 1.25 -24.80
N PRO A 162 -19.40 2.18 -24.56
CA PRO A 162 -19.27 3.27 -25.53
C PRO A 162 -17.82 3.67 -25.85
N SER A 163 -17.57 3.66 -27.17
CA SER A 163 -16.94 4.70 -27.99
C SER A 163 -15.76 5.52 -27.45
N HIS A 164 -14.64 5.33 -28.15
CA HIS A 164 -13.48 6.22 -28.25
C HIS A 164 -13.83 7.68 -28.58
N THR A 165 -13.12 8.61 -27.95
CA THR A 165 -12.86 9.95 -28.47
C THR A 165 -11.35 10.23 -28.43
N PRO A 166 -10.76 10.89 -29.44
CA PRO A 166 -9.33 11.13 -29.51
C PRO A 166 -9.00 12.48 -28.87
N PHE A 167 -8.22 12.50 -27.79
CA PHE A 167 -7.66 13.73 -27.26
C PHE A 167 -6.22 13.96 -27.74
N ALA A 168 -6.08 15.14 -28.34
CA ALA A 168 -4.94 15.80 -28.93
C ALA A 168 -3.59 15.62 -28.22
N ARG A 169 -2.55 15.42 -29.04
CA ARG A 169 -1.14 15.66 -28.72
C ARG A 169 -0.99 17.09 -28.18
N SER A 170 -0.44 17.21 -26.98
CA SER A 170 0.29 18.42 -26.57
C SER A 170 1.78 18.11 -26.67
N GLU A 171 2.40 18.69 -27.68
CA GLU A 171 3.85 18.76 -27.84
C GLU A 171 4.41 19.65 -26.73
N TRP A 172 5.32 19.11 -25.93
CA TRP A 172 6.16 19.91 -25.04
C TRP A 172 7.50 20.13 -25.73
N PRO A 173 8.06 21.36 -25.70
CA PRO A 173 9.27 21.68 -26.42
C PRO A 173 10.50 21.04 -25.73
N ILE A 174 11.31 20.40 -26.56
CA ILE A 174 12.66 19.94 -26.23
C ILE A 174 13.52 21.20 -26.08
N ILE A 175 13.98 21.47 -24.86
CA ILE A 175 15.05 22.46 -24.60
C ILE A 175 16.33 21.67 -24.33
N SER A 176 17.24 21.68 -25.30
CA SER A 176 18.64 21.28 -25.14
C SER A 176 19.38 22.26 -24.22
N PRO A 177 20.18 21.81 -23.24
CA PRO A 177 21.12 22.68 -22.56
C PRO A 177 22.44 22.71 -23.33
N ASN A 178 22.75 23.88 -23.88
CA ASN A 178 24.06 24.21 -24.44
C ASN A 178 25.00 24.58 -23.29
N SER A 179 26.22 24.04 -23.34
CA SER A 179 27.28 24.23 -22.35
C SER A 179 28.13 25.47 -22.67
N SER A 180 28.21 26.43 -21.75
CA SER A 180 29.20 27.52 -21.65
C SER A 180 28.75 28.39 -20.45
N ARG A 181 29.55 29.05 -19.62
CA ARG A 181 30.99 29.27 -19.47
C ARG A 181 31.13 29.99 -18.12
N LEU A 182 32.20 29.72 -17.40
CA LEU A 182 32.62 30.35 -16.14
C LEU A 182 32.56 31.88 -16.21
N GLU A 183 32.04 32.53 -15.17
CA GLU A 183 32.64 33.74 -14.59
C GLU A 183 32.39 33.81 -13.09
N ALA A 184 33.46 34.18 -12.38
CA ALA A 184 33.50 34.40 -10.95
C ALA A 184 33.00 35.82 -10.62
N SER A 185 32.27 35.99 -9.52
CA SER A 185 32.37 37.23 -8.73
C SER A 185 31.73 37.11 -7.36
N SER A 186 32.58 37.33 -6.35
CA SER A 186 32.40 38.24 -5.22
C SER A 186 31.20 38.05 -4.26
N ALA A 187 31.56 37.67 -3.03
CA ALA A 187 30.77 37.86 -1.81
C ALA A 187 30.40 39.33 -1.55
N PRO A 188 29.35 39.56 -0.74
CA PRO A 188 29.57 40.46 0.39
C PRO A 188 29.02 39.94 1.72
N LEU A 189 29.67 40.45 2.76
CA LEU A 189 29.47 40.25 4.18
C LEU A 189 28.22 40.96 4.73
N LEU A 190 27.65 40.31 5.75
CA LEU A 190 27.04 40.86 6.98
C LEU A 190 25.87 41.85 6.88
N CYS A 191 24.74 41.44 7.47
CA CYS A 191 24.04 42.26 8.47
C CYS A 191 23.06 41.41 9.29
N VAL A 192 23.42 41.13 10.54
CA VAL A 192 22.52 40.61 11.57
C VAL A 192 21.89 41.82 12.26
N SER A 193 20.56 41.89 12.32
CA SER A 193 19.83 42.81 13.19
C SER A 193 18.89 42.02 14.11
N PRO A 194 18.79 42.39 15.40
CA PRO A 194 17.95 41.70 16.37
C PRO A 194 16.48 42.16 16.25
N MET A 195 15.55 41.20 16.25
CA MET A 195 14.12 41.47 16.35
C MET A 195 13.76 41.86 17.79
N ILE A 196 13.18 43.06 17.92
CA ILE A 196 12.56 43.59 19.12
C ILE A 196 11.17 42.95 19.27
N ILE A 197 10.88 42.40 20.46
CA ILE A 197 9.56 41.93 20.89
C ILE A 197 8.81 43.13 21.48
N PRO A 198 7.57 43.45 21.07
CA PRO A 198 6.66 44.25 21.87
C PRO A 198 5.69 43.37 22.66
N ASP A 199 5.68 43.62 23.96
CA ASP A 199 4.72 43.17 24.96
C ASP A 199 3.29 43.71 24.71
N ASN A 200 2.33 42.87 25.08
CA ASN A 200 1.05 43.15 25.75
C ASN A 200 0.12 44.26 25.18
N ALA A 201 -0.97 43.81 24.54
CA ALA A 201 -2.24 44.53 24.49
C ALA A 201 -3.40 43.58 24.84
N PRO A 202 -4.27 43.92 25.83
CA PRO A 202 -5.45 43.12 26.15
C PRO A 202 -6.59 43.47 25.19
N PHE A 203 -7.13 42.46 24.50
CA PHE A 203 -8.34 42.60 23.71
C PHE A 203 -9.58 42.34 24.58
N GLU A 204 -10.38 43.38 24.76
CA GLU A 204 -11.78 43.29 25.20
C GLU A 204 -12.61 42.60 24.11
N ALA A 205 -13.42 41.62 24.50
CA ALA A 205 -14.38 40.95 23.63
C ALA A 205 -15.80 41.12 24.19
N GLU A 206 -16.66 41.77 23.40
CA GLU A 206 -18.11 41.87 23.58
C GLU A 206 -18.82 40.61 23.03
N PRO A 207 -19.90 40.09 23.67
CA PRO A 207 -20.50 38.82 23.31
C PRO A 207 -21.82 38.96 22.53
N LEU A 208 -21.92 38.35 21.35
CA LEU A 208 -23.21 38.08 20.71
C LEU A 208 -23.22 36.73 19.98
N GLY A 209 -24.25 35.93 20.26
CA GLY A 209 -24.68 34.82 19.40
C GLY A 209 -24.79 33.46 20.10
N THR A 210 -25.92 33.22 20.77
CA THR A 210 -26.33 31.91 21.30
C THR A 210 -26.53 30.89 20.19
N ASN A 211 -25.58 29.98 20.02
CA ASN A 211 -25.80 28.67 19.40
C ASN A 211 -25.84 27.63 20.52
N ASN A 212 -26.77 26.68 20.43
CA ASN A 212 -26.94 25.56 21.36
C ASN A 212 -25.65 24.76 21.48
N ARG A 213 -24.80 25.19 22.41
CA ARG A 213 -23.55 24.55 22.78
C ARG A 213 -23.93 23.44 23.74
N TYR A 214 -23.66 22.19 23.35
CA TYR A 214 -23.68 21.06 24.25
C TYR A 214 -22.85 21.42 25.50
N TYR A 215 -23.52 21.66 26.63
CA TYR A 215 -22.85 21.77 27.92
C TYR A 215 -22.41 20.37 28.31
N PHE A 216 -21.21 19.98 27.89
CA PHE A 216 -20.52 18.85 28.48
C PHE A 216 -20.27 19.21 29.96
N ARG A 217 -21.07 18.61 30.85
CA ARG A 217 -20.72 18.53 32.27
C ARG A 217 -19.32 17.94 32.33
N SER A 218 -18.38 18.64 32.95
CA SER A 218 -17.07 18.11 33.31
C SER A 218 -17.26 16.98 34.31
N ARG A 219 -17.52 15.76 33.81
CA ARG A 219 -17.38 14.54 34.59
C ARG A 219 -15.90 14.30 34.81
N ALA A 220 -15.56 13.80 36.00
CA ALA A 220 -14.25 13.18 36.21
C ALA A 220 -14.08 12.11 35.13
N VAL A 221 -13.17 12.37 34.20
CA VAL A 221 -12.83 11.44 33.12
C VAL A 221 -12.33 10.17 33.78
N SER A 222 -12.98 9.03 33.49
CA SER A 222 -12.56 7.73 33.99
C SER A 222 -11.07 7.51 33.64
N ASP A 223 -10.28 6.93 34.56
CA ASP A 223 -8.88 6.56 34.27
C ASP A 223 -8.75 5.72 33.00
N SER A 224 -9.80 4.99 32.65
CA SER A 224 -9.95 4.22 31.40
C SER A 224 -9.88 5.10 30.13
N LEU A 225 -10.56 6.25 30.11
CA LEU A 225 -10.52 7.21 28.98
C LEU A 225 -9.17 7.91 28.85
N THR A 226 -8.48 8.16 29.97
CA THR A 226 -7.11 8.71 29.93
C THR A 226 -6.11 7.67 29.43
N GLN A 227 -6.29 6.41 29.82
CA GLN A 227 -5.50 5.28 29.30
C GLN A 227 -5.82 5.02 27.82
N LEU A 228 -7.06 5.29 27.41
CA LEU A 228 -7.52 5.25 26.03
C LEU A 228 -6.89 6.33 25.17
N SER A 229 -6.94 7.60 25.62
CA SER A 229 -6.26 8.71 24.95
C SER A 229 -4.79 8.37 24.77
N LYS A 230 -4.12 7.80 25.78
CA LYS A 230 -2.73 7.33 25.66
C LYS A 230 -2.56 6.17 24.67
N ARG A 231 -3.43 5.16 24.65
CA ARG A 231 -3.34 4.04 23.67
C ARG A 231 -3.64 4.49 22.24
N VAL A 232 -4.61 5.38 22.06
CA VAL A 232 -4.98 5.91 20.75
C VAL A 232 -3.94 6.93 20.30
N GLU A 233 -3.38 7.75 21.18
CA GLU A 233 -2.18 8.54 20.88
C GLU A 233 -1.01 7.65 20.51
N LEU A 234 -0.77 6.51 21.18
CA LEU A 234 0.27 5.55 20.77
C LEU A 234 -0.02 4.93 19.39
N SER A 235 -1.29 4.73 19.05
CA SER A 235 -1.71 4.19 17.75
C SER A 235 -1.71 5.24 16.62
N ILE A 236 -2.00 6.51 16.92
CA ILE A 236 -1.92 7.66 15.99
C ILE A 236 -0.50 8.22 15.89
N SER A 237 0.32 8.02 16.92
CA SER A 237 1.73 8.42 16.98
C SER A 237 2.66 7.43 16.27
N ALA A 238 2.13 6.33 15.74
CA ALA A 238 2.90 5.53 14.80
C ALA A 238 3.13 6.39 13.55
N GLU A 239 4.37 6.85 13.39
CA GLU A 239 4.87 7.57 12.22
C GLU A 239 4.51 6.86 10.90
N PHE A 240 4.30 5.55 10.99
CA PHE A 240 3.97 4.65 9.92
C PHE A 240 2.72 3.81 10.25
N THR A 241 1.88 3.59 9.24
CA THR A 241 0.76 2.66 9.28
C THR A 241 0.96 1.56 8.24
N PRO A 242 0.37 0.36 8.38
CA PRO A 242 0.34 -0.62 7.30
C PRO A 242 -0.13 0.00 5.97
N HIS A 243 0.55 -0.33 4.87
CA HIS A 243 0.13 0.14 3.54
C HIS A 243 -1.09 -0.64 3.04
N ILE A 244 -1.07 -1.97 3.25
CA ILE A 244 -2.12 -2.92 2.90
C ILE A 244 -2.42 -3.72 4.18
N HIS A 245 -3.66 -3.64 4.67
CA HIS A 245 -4.07 -4.36 5.89
C HIS A 245 -4.36 -5.83 5.61
N ASP A 246 -5.08 -6.11 4.53
CA ASP A 246 -5.51 -7.44 4.14
C ASP A 246 -5.08 -7.71 2.68
N PRO A 247 -3.87 -8.25 2.45
CA PRO A 247 -3.39 -8.57 1.11
C PRO A 247 -4.34 -9.53 0.38
N THR A 248 -4.70 -9.18 -0.85
CA THR A 248 -5.51 -10.01 -1.74
C THR A 248 -4.62 -10.96 -2.57
N PRO A 249 -5.17 -11.96 -3.26
CA PRO A 249 -4.40 -12.78 -4.21
C PRO A 249 -3.68 -11.97 -5.30
N GLU A 250 -4.26 -10.81 -5.68
CA GLU A 250 -3.67 -9.84 -6.61
C GLU A 250 -2.47 -9.09 -6.02
N ASP A 251 -2.30 -9.13 -4.70
CA ASP A 251 -1.19 -8.52 -3.98
C ASP A 251 -0.04 -9.51 -3.72
N THR A 252 0.08 -10.54 -4.56
CA THR A 252 1.18 -11.51 -4.48
C THR A 252 2.25 -11.22 -5.54
N VAL A 253 3.52 -11.54 -5.24
CA VAL A 253 4.61 -11.53 -6.23
C VAL A 253 4.23 -12.33 -7.48
N ALA A 254 3.59 -13.48 -7.28
CA ALA A 254 3.18 -14.39 -8.34
C ALA A 254 2.10 -13.80 -9.27
N TRP A 255 1.28 -12.87 -8.79
CA TRP A 255 0.38 -12.08 -9.62
C TRP A 255 1.15 -10.97 -10.34
N LYS A 256 1.94 -10.19 -9.59
CA LYS A 256 2.62 -8.98 -10.08
C LYS A 256 3.69 -9.24 -11.12
N ILE A 257 4.40 -10.37 -11.03
CA ILE A 257 5.38 -10.75 -12.04
C ILE A 257 4.71 -11.16 -13.37
N CYS A 258 3.49 -11.68 -13.30
CA CYS A 258 2.72 -12.12 -14.46
C CYS A 258 1.93 -11.00 -15.15
N GLU A 259 1.73 -9.85 -14.48
CA GLU A 259 1.11 -8.65 -15.07
C GLU A 259 1.99 -8.13 -16.23
N ASP A 260 1.35 -7.82 -17.36
CA ASP A 260 2.02 -7.23 -18.52
C ASP A 260 2.45 -5.79 -18.21
N LEU A 261 3.70 -5.44 -18.57
CA LEU A 261 4.29 -4.13 -18.30
C LEU A 261 3.57 -3.00 -19.05
N ASN A 262 2.86 -3.30 -20.16
CA ASN A 262 2.21 -2.28 -20.96
C ASN A 262 0.86 -1.81 -20.45
N VAL A 263 0.26 -2.50 -19.49
CA VAL A 263 -1.14 -2.24 -19.13
C VAL A 263 -1.31 -0.98 -18.28
N ARG A 264 -0.40 -0.74 -17.33
CA ARG A 264 -0.55 0.37 -16.37
C ARG A 264 0.24 1.61 -16.77
N ASN A 265 1.52 1.45 -17.10
CA ASN A 265 2.40 2.56 -17.43
C ASN A 265 3.58 2.06 -18.30
N PRO A 266 3.34 1.78 -19.60
CA PRO A 266 4.28 1.09 -20.48
C PRO A 266 5.65 1.74 -20.49
N LYS A 267 5.70 3.08 -20.51
CA LYS A 267 6.97 3.81 -20.63
C LYS A 267 7.89 3.56 -19.45
N ARG A 268 7.37 3.65 -18.22
CA ARG A 268 8.21 3.62 -17.02
C ARG A 268 8.57 2.20 -16.58
N ASP A 269 7.68 1.23 -16.79
CA ASP A 269 7.99 -0.16 -16.47
C ASP A 269 9.02 -0.78 -17.42
N LEU A 270 9.13 -0.29 -18.66
CA LEU A 270 10.12 -0.72 -19.66
C LEU A 270 11.49 -0.04 -19.49
N GLU A 271 11.60 0.97 -18.63
CA GLU A 271 12.84 1.73 -18.45
C GLU A 271 13.90 0.93 -17.68
N THR A 272 15.12 0.89 -18.23
CA THR A 272 16.32 0.55 -17.48
C THR A 272 16.67 1.73 -16.57
N GLY A 273 16.97 1.45 -15.30
CA GLY A 273 17.22 2.51 -14.33
C GLY A 273 18.10 2.06 -13.17
N MET A 274 17.93 2.75 -12.05
CA MET A 274 18.61 2.48 -10.79
C MET A 274 17.58 2.16 -9.72
N VAL A 275 17.87 1.16 -8.88
CA VAL A 275 17.12 0.92 -7.65
C VAL A 275 18.01 1.25 -6.46
N TYR A 276 17.40 1.78 -5.41
CA TYR A 276 18.11 2.24 -4.23
C TYR A 276 17.29 1.96 -2.98
N MET A 277 18.00 1.95 -1.85
CA MET A 277 17.39 1.87 -0.55
C MET A 277 18.13 2.76 0.43
N TYR A 278 17.39 3.41 1.32
CA TYR A 278 17.97 4.20 2.39
C TYR A 278 17.19 4.04 3.69
N SER A 279 17.84 4.39 4.79
CA SER A 279 17.20 4.55 6.11
C SER A 279 17.35 5.98 6.63
N ARG A 280 16.70 6.30 7.75
CA ARG A 280 16.90 7.59 8.42
C ARG A 280 17.02 7.38 9.92
N ARG A 281 17.82 8.23 10.59
CA ARG A 281 18.06 8.14 12.04
C ARG A 281 16.79 8.34 12.88
N SER A 282 15.85 9.15 12.39
CA SER A 282 14.60 9.43 13.09
C SER A 282 13.64 8.23 13.15
N SER A 283 13.87 7.20 12.33
CA SER A 283 12.97 6.04 12.18
C SER A 283 13.79 4.74 12.12
N PRO A 284 14.45 4.34 13.22
CA PRO A 284 15.23 3.12 13.26
C PRO A 284 14.35 1.89 12.98
N GLY A 285 14.88 0.91 12.24
CA GLY A 285 14.11 -0.29 11.84
C GLY A 285 13.25 -0.10 10.58
N TYR A 286 13.19 1.11 10.03
CA TYR A 286 12.49 1.40 8.78
C TYR A 286 13.46 1.67 7.65
N VAL A 287 13.17 1.09 6.48
CA VAL A 287 13.89 1.37 5.24
C VAL A 287 12.93 1.84 4.16
N LYS A 288 13.41 2.67 3.24
CA LYS A 288 12.67 3.07 2.06
C LYS A 288 13.31 2.45 0.83
N ILE A 289 12.50 1.83 -0.02
CA ILE A 289 12.95 1.18 -1.25
C ILE A 289 12.36 1.94 -2.43
N GLY A 290 13.23 2.39 -3.34
CA GLY A 290 12.85 3.24 -4.46
C GLY A 290 13.54 2.87 -5.77
N TRP A 291 12.99 3.33 -6.88
CA TRP A 291 13.71 3.39 -8.16
C TRP A 291 13.80 4.81 -8.74
N THR A 292 14.70 4.99 -9.70
CA THR A 292 14.83 6.22 -10.47
C THR A 292 15.45 5.94 -11.85
N ALA A 293 14.95 6.63 -12.88
CA ALA A 293 15.61 6.69 -14.21
C ALA A 293 16.77 7.70 -14.25
N ARG A 294 16.89 8.53 -13.21
CA ARG A 294 17.96 9.52 -13.02
C ARG A 294 19.03 9.00 -12.05
N SER A 295 19.93 9.86 -11.60
CA SER A 295 20.88 9.50 -10.55
C SER A 295 20.18 9.23 -9.20
N VAL A 296 20.73 8.29 -8.42
CA VAL A 296 20.30 8.04 -7.04
C VAL A 296 20.60 9.25 -6.16
N ASP A 297 21.72 9.94 -6.40
CA ASP A 297 22.15 11.09 -5.60
C ASP A 297 21.16 12.26 -5.69
N GLU A 298 20.70 12.61 -6.90
CA GLU A 298 19.62 13.60 -7.09
C GLU A 298 18.34 13.19 -6.35
N ARG A 299 18.03 11.90 -6.37
CA ARG A 299 16.82 11.38 -5.73
C ARG A 299 16.93 11.45 -4.21
N LEU A 300 18.08 11.11 -3.63
CA LEU A 300 18.34 11.27 -2.21
C LEU A 300 18.35 12.75 -1.78
N ALA A 301 18.88 13.64 -2.61
CA ALA A 301 18.81 15.09 -2.36
C ALA A 301 17.37 15.61 -2.34
N GLN A 302 16.49 15.15 -3.24
CA GLN A 302 15.05 15.47 -3.20
C GLN A 302 14.37 14.99 -1.92
N TRP A 303 14.82 13.87 -1.35
CA TRP A 303 14.31 13.40 -0.06
C TRP A 303 14.72 14.32 1.10
N SER A 304 15.85 15.01 1.00
CA SER A 304 16.25 16.02 1.99
C SER A 304 15.34 17.24 2.02
N GLU A 305 14.70 17.59 0.91
CA GLU A 305 13.63 18.61 0.92
C GLU A 305 12.48 18.21 1.85
N CYS A 306 12.20 16.92 1.99
CA CYS A 306 11.16 16.42 2.90
C CYS A 306 11.57 16.51 4.39
N GLY A 307 12.76 17.05 4.69
CA GLY A 307 13.35 17.08 6.02
C GLY A 307 14.04 15.77 6.41
N TYR A 308 14.35 14.92 5.44
CA TYR A 308 15.00 13.64 5.70
C TYR A 308 16.52 13.75 5.56
N THR A 309 17.25 13.06 6.43
CA THR A 309 18.69 12.82 6.26
C THR A 309 18.87 11.37 5.84
N PRO A 310 18.78 11.06 4.53
CA PRO A 310 18.87 9.69 4.06
C PRO A 310 20.27 9.12 4.32
N ILE A 311 20.31 7.90 4.82
CA ILE A 311 21.51 7.07 4.93
C ILE A 311 21.36 5.99 3.87
N GLU A 312 22.10 6.11 2.77
CA GLU A 312 22.10 5.12 1.70
C GLU A 312 22.55 3.76 2.25
N LEU A 313 21.74 2.72 2.00
CA LEU A 313 22.01 1.35 2.41
C LEU A 313 22.38 0.45 1.23
N PHE A 314 21.82 0.74 0.04
CA PHE A 314 22.02 -0.06 -1.16
C PHE A 314 21.77 0.78 -2.41
N ARG A 315 22.55 0.52 -3.46
CA ARG A 315 22.29 0.99 -4.84
C ARG A 315 22.62 -0.09 -5.85
N ALA A 316 21.85 -0.13 -6.94
CA ALA A 316 22.20 -0.88 -8.14
C ALA A 316 21.82 -0.08 -9.38
N THR A 317 22.76 0.00 -10.33
CA THR A 317 22.60 0.71 -11.61
C THR A 317 22.39 -0.26 -12.77
N GLY A 318 21.88 0.26 -13.89
CA GLY A 318 21.68 -0.53 -15.11
C GLY A 318 20.74 -1.72 -14.89
N VAL A 319 19.69 -1.54 -14.09
CA VAL A 319 18.72 -2.59 -13.77
C VAL A 319 17.62 -2.56 -14.84
N PRO A 320 17.47 -3.63 -15.66
CA PRO A 320 16.37 -3.73 -16.61
C PRO A 320 15.04 -3.68 -15.86
N TYR A 321 14.06 -2.95 -16.39
CA TYR A 321 12.73 -2.83 -15.79
C TYR A 321 12.78 -2.41 -14.32
N ALA A 322 13.56 -1.37 -13.99
CA ALA A 322 13.90 -1.00 -12.61
C ALA A 322 12.65 -0.74 -11.74
N GLN A 323 11.62 -0.12 -12.32
CA GLN A 323 10.34 0.09 -11.63
C GLN A 323 9.65 -1.25 -11.28
N ARG A 324 9.72 -2.24 -12.17
CA ARG A 324 9.14 -3.56 -11.93
C ARG A 324 9.90 -4.27 -10.81
N VAL A 325 11.22 -4.17 -10.77
CA VAL A 325 12.05 -4.71 -9.68
C VAL A 325 11.66 -4.11 -8.33
N GLU A 326 11.50 -2.78 -8.26
CA GLU A 326 11.01 -2.10 -7.06
C GLU A 326 9.62 -2.64 -6.65
N THR A 327 8.69 -2.69 -7.61
CA THR A 327 7.32 -3.17 -7.37
C THR A 327 7.33 -4.59 -6.80
N LEU A 328 8.07 -5.52 -7.40
CA LEU A 328 8.15 -6.91 -6.94
C LEU A 328 8.79 -7.01 -5.55
N THR A 329 9.78 -6.17 -5.26
CA THR A 329 10.38 -6.07 -3.92
C THR A 329 9.34 -5.62 -2.89
N HIS A 330 8.53 -4.60 -3.20
CA HIS A 330 7.47 -4.12 -2.30
C HIS A 330 6.44 -5.22 -2.00
N TYR A 331 6.04 -5.99 -3.01
CA TYR A 331 5.07 -7.07 -2.86
C TYR A 331 5.65 -8.32 -2.17
N GLU A 332 6.95 -8.59 -2.27
CA GLU A 332 7.60 -9.61 -1.45
C GLU A 332 7.67 -9.21 0.04
N LEU A 333 7.73 -7.91 0.32
CA LEU A 333 7.72 -7.29 1.65
C LEU A 333 6.34 -6.74 2.06
N ILE A 334 5.25 -7.28 1.51
CA ILE A 334 3.92 -6.68 1.66
C ILE A 334 3.45 -6.60 3.13
N LYS A 335 3.85 -7.55 3.98
CA LYS A 335 3.46 -7.57 5.41
C LYS A 335 4.20 -6.48 6.20
N GLU A 336 5.40 -6.15 5.75
CA GLU A 336 6.28 -5.12 6.30
C GLU A 336 6.04 -3.77 5.63
N TRP A 337 5.19 -3.70 4.59
CA TRP A 337 4.95 -2.49 3.83
C TRP A 337 4.14 -1.49 4.65
N ARG A 338 4.67 -0.28 4.75
CA ARG A 338 4.16 0.82 5.55
C ARG A 338 4.01 2.09 4.73
N ARG A 339 3.03 2.89 5.12
CA ARG A 339 2.80 4.24 4.66
C ARG A 339 3.10 5.21 5.80
N GLU A 340 3.91 6.21 5.52
CA GLU A 340 4.17 7.31 6.44
C GLU A 340 2.93 8.19 6.59
N GLN A 341 2.74 8.74 7.79
CA GLN A 341 1.82 9.86 8.02
C GLN A 341 2.11 11.03 7.05
N PRO A 342 1.16 11.95 6.83
CA PRO A 342 1.40 13.18 6.07
C PRO A 342 2.77 13.81 6.31
N CYS A 343 3.61 13.82 5.28
CA CYS A 343 4.95 14.37 5.36
C CYS A 343 4.88 15.88 5.59
N LYS A 344 5.40 16.31 6.74
CA LYS A 344 5.47 17.73 7.13
C LYS A 344 6.32 18.54 6.15
N GLY A 345 7.41 17.96 5.63
CA GLY A 345 8.27 18.61 4.64
C GLY A 345 7.56 18.84 3.30
N CYS A 346 6.82 17.84 2.80
CA CYS A 346 6.01 18.01 1.60
C CYS A 346 4.89 19.05 1.79
N LEU A 347 4.25 19.08 2.95
CA LEU A 347 3.23 20.09 3.25
C LEU A 347 3.82 21.50 3.23
N LYS A 348 5.00 21.69 3.86
CA LYS A 348 5.69 22.99 3.88
C LYS A 348 6.18 23.43 2.51
N ASN A 349 6.84 22.54 1.77
CA ASN A 349 7.53 22.93 0.52
C ASN A 349 6.61 22.92 -0.70
N LYS A 350 5.62 22.01 -0.74
CA LYS A 350 4.76 21.80 -1.91
C LYS A 350 3.32 22.26 -1.66
N GLY A 351 3.00 22.74 -0.46
CA GLY A 351 1.64 23.09 -0.05
C GLY A 351 0.69 21.89 -0.06
N LYS A 352 1.21 20.66 -0.11
CA LYS A 352 0.42 19.43 -0.27
C LYS A 352 0.82 18.40 0.76
N SER A 353 -0.19 17.89 1.46
CA SER A 353 -0.06 16.74 2.35
C SER A 353 0.18 15.48 1.50
N VAL A 354 1.45 15.07 1.37
CA VAL A 354 1.86 13.85 0.66
C VAL A 354 2.16 12.77 1.68
N ARG A 355 1.67 11.56 1.44
CA ARG A 355 2.01 10.37 2.23
C ARG A 355 2.98 9.51 1.44
N HIS A 356 4.17 9.28 1.99
CA HIS A 356 5.17 8.43 1.36
C HIS A 356 4.83 6.97 1.65
N GLN A 357 4.63 6.19 0.59
CA GLN A 357 4.07 4.85 0.71
C GLN A 357 5.13 3.76 0.68
N GLU A 358 6.40 4.07 0.38
CA GLU A 358 7.43 3.08 0.07
C GLU A 358 8.32 2.77 1.29
N TRP A 359 7.74 2.77 2.50
CA TRP A 359 8.49 2.48 3.73
C TRP A 359 8.25 1.03 4.17
N PHE A 360 9.27 0.41 4.77
CA PHE A 360 9.22 -0.99 5.18
C PHE A 360 9.77 -1.15 6.58
N GLU A 361 8.98 -1.75 7.46
CA GLU A 361 9.37 -2.12 8.82
C GLU A 361 10.04 -3.49 8.79
N VAL A 362 11.33 -3.51 8.48
CA VAL A 362 12.07 -4.75 8.19
C VAL A 362 13.55 -4.59 8.54
N ASN A 363 14.19 -5.71 8.92
CA ASN A 363 15.63 -5.75 9.10
C ASN A 363 16.36 -5.35 7.80
N GLN A 364 17.35 -4.46 7.91
CA GLN A 364 18.10 -3.90 6.77
C GLN A 364 18.73 -5.00 5.89
N ASN A 365 19.37 -6.01 6.50
CA ASN A 365 20.03 -7.09 5.75
C ASN A 365 19.03 -7.91 4.94
N ARG A 366 17.85 -8.18 5.51
CA ARG A 366 16.78 -8.89 4.79
C ARG A 366 16.28 -8.07 3.60
N ALA A 367 16.07 -6.76 3.76
CA ALA A 367 15.64 -5.90 2.67
C ALA A 367 16.71 -5.81 1.56
N ILE A 368 18.00 -5.70 1.93
CA ILE A 368 19.12 -5.70 1.00
C ILE A 368 19.13 -7.01 0.20
N GLN A 369 19.03 -8.15 0.89
CA GLN A 369 19.04 -9.46 0.26
C GLN A 369 17.90 -9.61 -0.75
N ILE A 370 16.66 -9.24 -0.39
CA ILE A 370 15.51 -9.36 -1.30
C ILE A 370 15.70 -8.47 -2.54
N LEU A 371 16.06 -7.20 -2.34
CA LEU A 371 16.26 -6.27 -3.45
C LEU A 371 17.44 -6.70 -4.34
N SER A 372 18.56 -7.13 -3.76
CA SER A 372 19.72 -7.59 -4.52
C SER A 372 19.41 -8.84 -5.33
N THR A 373 18.62 -9.77 -4.77
CA THR A 373 18.22 -11.00 -5.48
C THR A 373 17.31 -10.68 -6.68
N TRP A 374 16.37 -9.75 -6.54
CA TRP A 374 15.58 -9.28 -7.68
C TRP A 374 16.44 -8.61 -8.76
N VAL A 375 17.37 -7.74 -8.36
CA VAL A 375 18.32 -7.09 -9.29
C VAL A 375 19.11 -8.14 -10.07
N GLU A 376 19.66 -9.14 -9.36
CA GLU A 376 20.45 -10.21 -9.96
C GLU A 376 19.63 -11.06 -10.94
N LEU A 377 18.41 -11.45 -10.54
CA LEU A 377 17.49 -12.18 -11.41
C LEU A 377 17.22 -11.40 -12.70
N PHE A 378 16.91 -10.11 -12.61
CA PHE A 378 16.59 -9.31 -13.80
C PHE A 378 17.80 -9.10 -14.72
N LYS A 379 18.99 -8.92 -14.15
CA LYS A 379 20.23 -8.80 -14.91
C LYS A 379 20.63 -10.10 -15.62
N LYS A 380 20.47 -11.26 -14.96
CA LYS A 380 20.86 -12.57 -15.51
C LYS A 380 19.81 -13.16 -16.43
N ALA A 381 18.54 -13.16 -16.02
CA ALA A 381 17.48 -13.89 -16.69
C ALA A 381 16.69 -13.09 -17.71
N ASN A 382 16.62 -11.76 -17.55
CA ASN A 382 15.77 -10.88 -18.35
C ASN A 382 14.36 -11.48 -18.59
N PRO A 383 13.51 -11.57 -17.54
CA PRO A 383 12.33 -12.44 -17.55
C PRO A 383 11.19 -11.99 -18.48
N TYR A 384 11.28 -10.77 -19.02
CA TYR A 384 10.28 -10.20 -19.91
C TYR A 384 10.78 -10.16 -21.37
N GLU A 385 9.83 -10.24 -22.29
CA GLU A 385 10.05 -9.93 -23.70
C GLU A 385 10.14 -8.42 -23.92
N LEU A 386 10.62 -8.02 -25.10
CA LEU A 386 10.60 -6.61 -25.53
C LEU A 386 9.18 -6.01 -25.56
N SER A 387 8.17 -6.88 -25.73
CA SER A 387 6.77 -6.49 -25.62
C SER A 387 6.34 -6.22 -24.18
N GLY A 388 7.18 -6.38 -23.15
CA GLY A 388 6.76 -6.23 -21.76
C GLY A 388 5.91 -7.39 -21.23
N SER A 389 5.71 -8.44 -22.01
CA SER A 389 5.03 -9.65 -21.56
C SER A 389 6.03 -10.60 -20.90
N LEU A 390 5.62 -11.25 -19.79
CA LEU A 390 6.46 -12.27 -19.15
C LEU A 390 6.67 -13.45 -20.11
N LYS A 391 7.92 -13.89 -20.29
CA LYS A 391 8.28 -15.03 -21.15
C LYS A 391 7.52 -16.29 -20.75
N SER A 392 7.21 -17.16 -21.71
CA SER A 392 6.45 -18.40 -21.49
C SER A 392 7.05 -19.26 -20.38
N ASP A 393 8.36 -19.47 -20.43
CA ASP A 393 9.08 -20.35 -19.50
C ASP A 393 8.96 -19.82 -18.07
N TRP A 394 9.09 -18.49 -17.88
CA TRP A 394 8.90 -17.85 -16.59
C TRP A 394 7.46 -17.94 -16.08
N ARG A 395 6.48 -17.84 -16.97
CA ARG A 395 5.06 -18.02 -16.63
C ARG A 395 4.78 -19.45 -16.17
N GLU A 396 5.36 -20.44 -16.84
CA GLU A 396 5.26 -21.85 -16.45
C GLU A 396 5.86 -22.10 -15.07
N VAL A 397 7.04 -21.53 -14.78
CA VAL A 397 7.69 -21.63 -13.46
C VAL A 397 6.80 -21.05 -12.37
N VAL A 398 6.27 -19.84 -12.57
CA VAL A 398 5.38 -19.17 -11.60
C VAL A 398 4.10 -19.99 -11.39
N ASN A 399 3.51 -20.52 -12.45
CA ASN A 399 2.32 -21.37 -12.37
C ASN A 399 2.61 -22.71 -11.67
N GLY A 400 3.78 -23.30 -11.92
CA GLY A 400 4.24 -24.51 -11.24
C GLY A 400 4.35 -24.29 -9.74
N MET A 401 4.98 -23.19 -9.31
CA MET A 401 5.06 -22.82 -7.89
C MET A 401 3.67 -22.63 -7.28
N LYS A 402 2.74 -21.93 -7.96
CA LYS A 402 1.35 -21.78 -7.49
C LYS A 402 0.65 -23.13 -7.33
N LYS A 403 0.78 -24.02 -8.31
CA LYS A 403 0.17 -25.36 -8.29
C LYS A 403 0.68 -26.21 -7.12
N ASN A 404 1.95 -26.02 -6.76
CA ASN A 404 2.58 -26.70 -5.63
C ASN A 404 2.33 -26.02 -4.27
N ASN A 405 1.47 -24.98 -4.21
CA ASN A 405 1.27 -24.13 -3.03
C ASN A 405 2.57 -23.51 -2.50
N GLU A 406 3.52 -23.25 -3.38
CA GLU A 406 4.78 -22.60 -3.04
C GLU A 406 4.67 -21.08 -3.20
N THR A 407 5.10 -20.33 -2.19
CA THR A 407 5.23 -18.88 -2.29
C THR A 407 6.30 -18.53 -3.31
N VAL A 408 5.95 -17.71 -4.30
CA VAL A 408 6.89 -17.17 -5.29
C VAL A 408 7.69 -16.04 -4.66
N THR A 409 9.02 -16.16 -4.67
CA THR A 409 9.96 -15.17 -4.14
C THR A 409 11.11 -14.95 -5.13
N SER A 410 11.81 -13.81 -5.01
CA SER A 410 13.05 -13.54 -5.76
C SER A 410 14.04 -14.70 -5.70
N LYS A 411 14.29 -15.22 -4.49
CA LYS A 411 15.23 -16.31 -4.23
C LYS A 411 14.88 -17.57 -5.01
N LYS A 412 13.63 -18.03 -4.94
CA LYS A 412 13.22 -19.26 -5.62
C LYS A 412 13.28 -19.14 -7.14
N LEU A 413 12.93 -17.97 -7.67
CA LEU A 413 13.01 -17.70 -9.10
C LEU A 413 14.48 -17.70 -9.58
N LEU A 414 15.38 -17.10 -8.81
CA LEU A 414 16.81 -17.11 -9.12
C LEU A 414 17.41 -18.53 -9.06
N GLU A 415 17.10 -19.30 -8.01
CA GLU A 415 17.52 -20.70 -7.88
C GLU A 415 17.05 -21.56 -9.07
N HIS A 416 15.81 -21.34 -9.53
CA HIS A 416 15.29 -22.03 -10.71
C HIS A 416 16.09 -21.67 -11.98
N TYR A 417 16.41 -20.39 -12.18
CA TYR A 417 17.23 -19.95 -13.31
C TYR A 417 18.62 -20.59 -13.29
N GLU A 418 19.29 -20.56 -12.15
CA GLU A 418 20.63 -21.13 -11.99
C GLU A 418 20.64 -22.64 -12.24
N ALA A 419 19.64 -23.36 -11.74
CA ALA A 419 19.46 -24.78 -12.03
C ALA A 419 19.24 -25.06 -13.52
N THR A 420 18.53 -24.17 -14.23
CA THR A 420 18.25 -24.30 -15.67
C THR A 420 19.52 -24.08 -16.49
N VAL A 421 20.29 -23.05 -16.17
CA VAL A 421 21.59 -22.76 -16.81
C VAL A 421 22.58 -23.90 -16.57
N ALA A 422 22.65 -24.42 -15.34
CA ALA A 422 23.51 -25.55 -15.02
C ALA A 422 23.17 -26.79 -15.87
N LYS A 423 21.88 -27.13 -16.01
CA LYS A 423 21.42 -28.26 -16.85
C LYS A 423 21.75 -28.07 -18.33
N ALA A 424 21.61 -26.85 -18.86
CA ALA A 424 21.96 -26.55 -20.25
C ALA A 424 23.46 -26.75 -20.52
N SER A 425 24.31 -26.34 -19.57
CA SER A 425 25.77 -26.50 -19.69
C SER A 425 26.24 -27.96 -19.71
N VAL A 426 25.53 -28.86 -19.00
CA VAL A 426 25.83 -30.30 -18.99
C VAL A 426 25.49 -30.94 -20.34
N ARG A 427 24.34 -30.59 -20.93
CA ARG A 427 23.91 -31.14 -22.22
C ARG A 427 24.89 -30.80 -23.36
N ILE A 428 25.40 -29.57 -23.39
CA ILE A 428 26.36 -29.14 -24.42
C ILE A 428 27.67 -29.96 -24.34
N LYS A 429 28.14 -30.28 -23.12
CA LYS A 429 29.36 -31.08 -22.93
C LYS A 429 29.19 -32.54 -23.37
N GLU A 430 28.01 -33.12 -23.19
CA GLU A 430 27.72 -34.48 -23.65
C GLU A 430 27.67 -34.58 -25.17
N THR A 431 27.10 -33.58 -25.86
CA THR A 431 27.05 -33.56 -27.33
C THR A 431 28.44 -33.45 -27.96
N VAL A 432 29.31 -32.56 -27.45
CA VAL A 432 30.68 -32.39 -27.97
C VAL A 432 31.52 -33.67 -27.77
N LYS A 433 31.28 -34.42 -26.68
CA LYS A 433 31.99 -35.69 -26.44
C LYS A 433 31.51 -36.81 -27.37
N ALA A 434 30.24 -36.81 -27.79
CA ALA A 434 29.71 -37.81 -28.73
C ALA A 434 30.22 -37.59 -30.17
N GLU A 435 30.38 -36.34 -30.60
CA GLU A 435 30.90 -36.02 -31.95
C GLU A 435 32.42 -36.22 -32.07
N GLY A 436 33.17 -36.08 -30.97
CA GLY A 436 34.63 -36.27 -30.96
C GLY A 436 35.14 -37.71 -31.13
N VAL A 437 34.26 -38.72 -31.22
CA VAL A 437 34.64 -40.15 -31.33
C VAL A 437 34.46 -40.70 -32.75
N MET A 438 33.95 -39.91 -33.70
CA MET A 438 33.66 -40.36 -35.07
C MET A 438 34.68 -39.93 -36.14
N PHE A 439 35.87 -39.46 -35.75
CA PHE A 439 36.94 -39.17 -36.71
C PHE A 439 38.17 -40.07 -36.50
N VAL A 440 38.69 -40.58 -37.63
CA VAL A 440 39.75 -41.60 -37.83
C VAL A 440 39.15 -43.01 -37.91
N LYS A 441 39.00 -43.64 -39.07
CA LYS A 441 40.01 -43.81 -40.13
C LYS A 441 39.34 -44.28 -41.43
N GLU A 442 39.32 -43.47 -42.47
CA GLU A 442 39.29 -44.04 -43.82
C GLU A 442 40.13 -43.21 -44.82
N ARG A 443 41.04 -43.96 -45.44
CA ARG A 443 41.84 -43.70 -46.65
C ARG A 443 40.97 -43.11 -47.78
N SER A 444 41.46 -42.47 -48.83
CA SER A 444 42.79 -42.36 -49.47
C SER A 444 42.67 -41.33 -50.61
N ASP A 445 43.78 -40.70 -50.94
CA ASP A 445 44.21 -40.33 -52.30
C ASP A 445 43.18 -39.72 -53.27
N ALA A 446 43.19 -38.39 -53.40
CA ALA A 446 42.94 -37.75 -54.69
C ALA A 446 43.62 -36.38 -54.77
N LYS A 447 44.32 -36.22 -55.88
CA LYS A 447 45.32 -35.22 -56.23
C LYS A 447 44.65 -34.02 -56.93
N GLN A 448 45.13 -32.82 -56.62
CA GLN A 448 45.14 -31.60 -57.45
C GLN A 448 43.79 -31.01 -57.91
N ARG A 449 43.42 -29.85 -57.37
CA ARG A 449 43.46 -28.54 -58.06
C ARG A 449 42.77 -27.45 -57.22
N ALA A 450 43.28 -26.23 -57.43
CA ALA A 450 42.66 -24.92 -57.20
C ALA A 450 42.89 -24.25 -55.85
N ASP A 451 44.12 -23.75 -55.72
CA ASP A 451 44.47 -22.50 -55.05
C ASP A 451 43.52 -21.36 -55.48
N ALA A 452 42.75 -20.81 -54.54
CA ALA A 452 42.11 -19.49 -54.65
C ALA A 452 41.40 -19.05 -53.36
N ASN A 453 41.07 -19.95 -52.43
CA ASN A 453 40.14 -19.64 -51.34
C ASN A 453 40.76 -19.54 -49.93
N GLU A 454 42.08 -19.74 -49.79
CA GLU A 454 42.76 -19.75 -48.48
C GLU A 454 43.24 -18.35 -48.04
N GLU A 455 43.33 -17.40 -48.96
CA GLU A 455 43.78 -16.03 -48.67
C GLU A 455 42.65 -15.15 -48.10
N MET A 456 41.38 -15.44 -48.44
CA MET A 456 40.23 -14.69 -47.95
C MET A 456 39.93 -14.98 -46.46
N VAL A 457 40.12 -16.23 -46.02
CA VAL A 457 39.88 -16.64 -44.62
C VAL A 457 40.97 -16.13 -43.67
N LYS A 458 42.23 -15.99 -44.15
CA LYS A 458 43.30 -15.38 -43.35
C LYS A 458 43.09 -13.87 -43.14
N ASN A 459 42.53 -13.18 -44.13
CA ASN A 459 42.26 -11.74 -44.01
C ASN A 459 41.10 -11.43 -43.05
N GLU A 460 40.02 -12.22 -43.02
CA GLU A 460 38.96 -12.05 -42.02
C GLU A 460 39.45 -12.30 -40.59
N ARG A 461 40.34 -13.28 -40.39
CA ARG A 461 40.88 -13.58 -39.06
C ARG A 461 41.77 -12.46 -38.51
N MET A 462 42.57 -11.81 -39.36
CA MET A 462 43.39 -10.66 -38.97
C MET A 462 42.57 -9.41 -38.63
N VAL A 463 41.39 -9.22 -39.25
CA VAL A 463 40.52 -8.07 -38.95
C VAL A 463 39.90 -8.22 -37.55
N ILE A 464 39.47 -9.44 -37.19
CA ILE A 464 38.87 -9.71 -35.88
C ILE A 464 39.91 -9.58 -34.75
N GLU A 465 41.15 -10.06 -34.95
CA GLU A 465 42.21 -9.91 -33.93
C GLU A 465 42.59 -8.45 -33.70
N LYS A 466 42.63 -7.60 -34.74
CA LYS A 466 42.90 -6.17 -34.57
C LYS A 466 41.79 -5.43 -33.82
N GLU A 467 40.52 -5.81 -34.02
CA GLU A 467 39.41 -5.16 -33.33
C GLU A 467 39.35 -5.51 -31.83
N ILE A 468 39.86 -6.69 -31.45
CA ILE A 468 39.95 -7.11 -30.04
C ILE A 468 41.06 -6.36 -29.31
N VAL A 469 42.23 -6.19 -29.94
CA VAL A 469 43.37 -5.47 -29.32
C VAL A 469 43.04 -3.99 -29.05
N VAL A 470 42.32 -3.33 -29.96
CA VAL A 470 41.93 -1.92 -29.77
C VAL A 470 40.96 -1.75 -28.59
N LYS A 471 40.05 -2.70 -28.38
CA LYS A 471 39.10 -2.66 -27.25
C LYS A 471 39.79 -2.93 -25.91
N GLU A 472 40.84 -3.75 -25.87
CA GLU A 472 41.61 -3.96 -24.63
C GLU A 472 42.44 -2.72 -24.24
N GLU A 473 43.01 -1.99 -25.20
CA GLU A 473 43.74 -0.74 -24.94
C GLU A 473 42.80 0.38 -24.44
N GLU A 474 41.57 0.47 -24.96
CA GLU A 474 40.58 1.45 -24.52
C GLU A 474 40.11 1.20 -23.07
N ILE A 475 39.94 -0.08 -22.70
CA ILE A 475 39.59 -0.49 -21.33
C ILE A 475 40.74 -0.24 -20.35
N THR A 476 42.00 -0.43 -20.77
CA THR A 476 43.16 -0.15 -19.91
C THR A 476 43.40 1.35 -19.72
N ALA A 477 43.07 2.18 -20.72
CA ALA A 477 43.14 3.63 -20.59
C ALA A 477 42.11 4.20 -19.60
N GLU A 478 40.86 3.71 -19.62
CA GLU A 478 39.82 4.17 -18.69
C GLU A 478 40.14 3.82 -17.22
N LEU A 479 40.76 2.66 -16.99
CA LEU A 479 41.17 2.21 -15.66
C LEU A 479 42.38 2.98 -15.09
N SER A 480 43.17 3.65 -15.93
CA SER A 480 44.32 4.45 -15.47
C SER A 480 43.97 5.89 -15.10
N THR A 481 42.71 6.30 -15.30
CA THR A 481 42.20 7.66 -15.02
C THR A 481 41.24 7.76 -13.83
N GLN A 482 40.96 6.64 -13.15
CA GLN A 482 40.29 6.58 -11.84
C GLN A 482 41.31 6.39 -10.73
#